data_AF-A0A950UKT5-F1
#
_entry.id   AF-A0A950UKT5-F1
#
_cell.length_a   1.000
_cell.length_b   1.000
_cell.length_c   1.000
_cell.angle_alpha   90.00
_cell.angle_beta   90.00
_cell.angle_gamma   90.00
#
_symmetry.space_group_name_H-M   'P 1'
#
loop_
_entity.id
_entity.type
_entity.pdbx_description
1 polymer ?
#
loop_
_entity_poly.entity_id
_entity_poly.type
_entity_poly.pdbx_seq_one_letter_code
_entity_poly.pdbx_strand_id
1 'polypeptide(L)'
;MSNRLNGIRNRELWALSPSEQARVVAHATRAGVQLGRGKSVGKADRAMTQVWEQAEQRVVAEEAAKEKAAIKKRQAKADAKAERKAKGWW
;
A
#
# COMPACT_ATOMS: atom_id res chain seq x y z
N MET A 1 -1.25 12.52 0.54
CA MET A 1 -1.73 11.27 -0.09
C MET A 1 -0.81 10.94 -1.25
N SER A 2 -0.18 9.76 -1.28
CA SER A 2 0.58 9.37 -2.49
C SER A 2 -0.37 9.11 -3.66
N ASN A 3 0.14 9.32 -4.88
CA ASN A 3 -0.60 9.01 -6.12
C ASN A 3 -1.05 7.53 -6.15
N ARG A 4 -0.24 6.63 -5.58
CA ARG A 4 -0.55 5.20 -5.48
C ARG A 4 -1.74 4.93 -4.54
N LEU A 5 -1.79 5.55 -3.37
CA LEU A 5 -2.91 5.35 -2.44
C LEU A 5 -4.24 5.83 -3.05
N ASN A 6 -4.22 6.95 -3.77
CA ASN A 6 -5.39 7.44 -4.49
C ASN A 6 -5.83 6.47 -5.60
N GLY A 7 -4.88 5.94 -6.39
CA GLY A 7 -5.20 4.94 -7.40
C GLY A 7 -5.86 3.67 -6.82
N ILE A 8 -5.38 3.19 -5.67
CA ILE A 8 -6.00 2.03 -4.98
C ILE A 8 -7.43 2.34 -4.55
N ARG A 9 -7.68 3.54 -4.00
CA ARG A 9 -9.02 3.97 -3.58
C ARG A 9 -9.99 4.14 -4.74
N ASN A 10 -9.48 4.58 -5.89
CA ASN A 10 -10.23 4.69 -7.14
C ASN A 10 -10.40 3.35 -7.87
N ARG A 11 -9.93 2.22 -7.28
CA ARG A 11 -9.95 0.89 -7.90
C ARG A 11 -9.16 0.80 -9.21
N GLU A 12 -8.08 1.58 -9.30
CA GLU A 12 -7.21 1.60 -10.48
C GLU A 12 -6.14 0.51 -10.40
N LEU A 13 -6.12 -0.40 -11.39
CA LEU A 13 -5.23 -1.57 -11.38
C LEU A 13 -3.74 -1.22 -11.40
N TRP A 14 -3.35 -0.10 -12.03
CA TRP A 14 -1.95 0.32 -12.12
C TRP A 14 -1.32 0.61 -10.75
N ALA A 15 -2.14 0.89 -9.74
CA ALA A 15 -1.69 1.20 -8.39
C ALA A 15 -1.42 -0.06 -7.53
N LEU A 16 -1.87 -1.23 -8.00
CA LEU A 16 -1.63 -2.53 -7.37
C LEU A 16 -0.28 -3.12 -7.76
N SER A 17 0.26 -3.99 -6.92
CA SER A 17 1.40 -4.85 -7.28
C SER A 17 0.99 -5.96 -8.28
N PRO A 18 1.94 -6.57 -9.01
CA PRO A 18 1.62 -7.60 -10.00
C PRO A 18 0.85 -8.79 -9.42
N SER A 19 1.15 -9.21 -8.19
CA SER A 19 0.45 -10.31 -7.52
C SER A 19 -0.97 -9.92 -7.09
N GLU A 20 -1.18 -8.68 -6.64
CA GLU A 20 -2.50 -8.13 -6.32
C GLU A 20 -3.36 -7.99 -7.59
N GLN A 21 -2.78 -7.51 -8.69
CA GLN A 21 -3.46 -7.45 -10.00
C GLN A 21 -3.92 -8.85 -10.44
N ALA A 22 -3.02 -9.84 -10.37
CA ALA A 22 -3.36 -11.22 -10.72
C ALA A 22 -4.51 -11.77 -9.87
N ARG A 23 -4.54 -11.46 -8.57
CA ARG A 23 -5.65 -11.85 -7.68
C ARG A 23 -6.97 -11.17 -8.05
N VAL A 24 -6.96 -9.87 -8.34
CA VAL A 24 -8.17 -9.14 -8.78
C VAL A 24 -8.70 -9.76 -10.07
N VAL A 25 -7.84 -9.99 -11.07
CA VAL A 25 -8.23 -10.62 -12.34
C VAL A 25 -8.79 -12.02 -12.12
N ALA A 26 -8.13 -12.86 -11.31
CA ALA A 26 -8.60 -14.21 -11.02
C ALA A 26 -10.00 -14.21 -10.36
N HIS A 27 -10.26 -13.29 -9.42
CA HIS A 27 -11.57 -13.15 -8.80
C HIS A 27 -12.63 -12.62 -9.77
N ALA A 28 -12.28 -11.64 -10.63
CA ALA A 28 -13.16 -11.13 -11.67
C ALA A 28 -13.55 -12.22 -12.68
N THR A 29 -12.57 -13.00 -13.17
CA THR A 29 -12.83 -14.14 -14.05
C THR A 29 -13.75 -15.16 -13.38
N ARG A 30 -13.51 -15.48 -12.10
CA ARG A 30 -14.37 -16.41 -11.34
C ARG A 30 -15.78 -15.87 -11.19
N ALA A 31 -15.95 -14.57 -10.96
CA ALA A 31 -17.25 -13.92 -10.91
C ALA A 31 -17.98 -14.05 -12.26
N GLY A 32 -17.30 -13.79 -13.37
CA GLY A 32 -17.85 -13.96 -14.72
C GLY A 32 -18.30 -15.39 -15.00
N VAL A 33 -17.50 -16.39 -14.62
CA VAL A 33 -17.88 -17.81 -14.75
C VAL A 33 -19.10 -18.16 -13.89
N GLN A 34 -19.19 -17.62 -12.67
CA GLN A 34 -20.36 -17.86 -11.81
C GLN A 34 -21.62 -17.20 -12.38
N LEU A 35 -21.51 -15.96 -12.84
CA LEU A 35 -22.60 -15.22 -13.47
C LEU A 35 -23.13 -15.95 -14.70
N GLY A 36 -22.24 -16.41 -15.60
CA GLY A 36 -22.62 -17.18 -16.79
C GLY A 36 -23.26 -18.53 -16.47
N ARG A 37 -23.07 -19.05 -15.26
CA ARG A 37 -23.72 -20.27 -14.75
C ARG A 37 -24.99 -19.98 -13.93
N GLY A 38 -25.46 -18.73 -13.90
CA GLY A 38 -26.61 -18.31 -13.10
C GLY A 38 -26.38 -18.39 -11.58
N LYS A 39 -25.13 -18.42 -11.12
CA LYS A 39 -24.75 -18.55 -9.71
C LYS A 39 -24.42 -17.18 -9.11
N SER A 40 -24.60 -17.06 -7.80
CA SER A 40 -24.24 -15.85 -7.05
C SER A 40 -22.73 -15.56 -7.14
N VAL A 41 -22.37 -14.30 -7.39
CA VAL A 41 -20.97 -13.83 -7.45
C VAL A 41 -20.44 -13.27 -6.12
N GLY A 42 -21.29 -13.20 -5.08
CA GLY A 42 -20.96 -12.48 -3.84
C GLY A 42 -19.73 -12.99 -3.09
N LYS A 43 -19.26 -14.22 -3.31
CA LYS A 43 -17.99 -14.70 -2.76
C LYS A 43 -16.78 -14.14 -3.53
N ALA A 44 -16.86 -14.10 -4.87
CA ALA A 44 -15.80 -13.57 -5.72
C ALA A 44 -15.67 -12.06 -5.55
N ASP A 45 -16.79 -11.35 -5.44
CA ASP A 45 -16.83 -9.91 -5.21
C ASP A 45 -16.23 -9.50 -3.86
N ARG A 46 -16.61 -10.21 -2.77
CA ARG A 46 -16.00 -10.01 -1.44
C ARG A 46 -14.50 -10.27 -1.46
N ALA A 47 -14.06 -11.33 -2.12
CA ALA A 47 -12.65 -11.65 -2.24
C ALA A 47 -11.89 -10.57 -3.02
N MET A 48 -12.48 -10.02 -4.08
CA MET A 48 -11.92 -8.88 -4.81
C MET A 48 -11.80 -7.66 -3.90
N THR A 49 -12.86 -7.29 -3.18
CA THR A 49 -12.84 -6.17 -2.21
C THR A 49 -11.73 -6.32 -1.19
N GLN A 50 -11.55 -7.53 -0.65
CA GLN A 50 -10.50 -7.83 0.32
C GLN A 50 -9.09 -7.63 -0.27
N VAL A 51 -8.87 -7.89 -1.57
CA VAL A 51 -7.58 -7.60 -2.22
C VAL A 51 -7.27 -6.10 -2.16
N TRP A 52 -8.27 -5.26 -2.45
CA TRP A 52 -8.11 -3.82 -2.45
C TRP A 52 -7.87 -3.26 -1.04
N GLU A 53 -8.60 -3.76 -0.03
CA GLU A 53 -8.39 -3.39 1.37
C GLU A 53 -6.98 -3.77 1.85
N GLN A 54 -6.51 -4.97 1.51
CA GLN A 54 -5.15 -5.42 1.81
C GLN A 54 -4.10 -4.54 1.14
N ALA A 55 -4.32 -4.16 -0.11
CA ALA A 55 -3.42 -3.28 -0.85
C ALA A 55 -3.35 -1.87 -0.22
N GLU A 56 -4.50 -1.32 0.20
CA GLU A 56 -4.54 -0.04 0.90
C GLU A 56 -3.73 -0.10 2.20
N GLN A 57 -3.96 -1.12 3.03
CA GLN A 57 -3.22 -1.30 4.30
C GLN A 57 -1.71 -1.43 4.07
N ARG A 58 -1.29 -2.19 3.04
CA ARG A 58 0.13 -2.33 2.68
C ARG A 58 0.74 -0.99 2.31
N VAL A 59 0.11 -0.21 1.44
CA VAL A 59 0.65 1.08 0.99
C VAL A 59 0.73 2.09 2.13
N VAL A 60 -0.29 2.13 3.00
CA VAL A 60 -0.26 2.95 4.22
C VAL A 60 0.91 2.55 5.13
N ALA A 61 1.13 1.24 5.33
CA ALA A 61 2.26 0.75 6.12
C ALA A 61 3.62 1.10 5.49
N GLU A 62 3.76 1.01 4.17
CA GLU A 62 4.97 1.41 3.44
C GLU A 62 5.26 2.91 3.58
N GLU A 63 4.24 3.77 3.51
CA GLU A 63 4.39 5.21 3.72
C GLU A 63 4.84 5.52 5.15
N ALA A 64 4.19 4.91 6.14
CA ALA A 64 4.56 5.07 7.54
C ALA A 64 6.00 4.60 7.81
N ALA A 65 6.44 3.51 7.17
CA ALA A 65 7.81 3.03 7.28
C ALA A 65 8.83 4.02 6.69
N LYS A 66 8.53 4.62 5.54
CA LYS A 66 9.38 5.66 4.91
C LYS A 66 9.47 6.92 5.76
N GLU A 67 8.36 7.36 6.33
CA GLU A 67 8.32 8.51 7.22
C GLU A 67 9.17 8.28 8.48
N LYS A 68 9.00 7.12 9.12
CA LYS A 68 9.83 6.71 10.28
C LYS A 68 11.32 6.71 9.92
N ALA A 69 11.69 6.18 8.76
CA ALA A 69 13.09 6.19 8.31
C ALA A 69 13.63 7.61 8.08
N ALA A 70 12.81 8.51 7.52
CA ALA A 70 13.18 9.91 7.31
C ALA A 70 13.38 10.67 8.63
N ILE A 71 12.49 10.46 9.61
CA ILE A 71 12.61 11.03 10.97
C ILE A 71 13.91 10.55 11.62
N LYS A 72 14.19 9.25 11.57
CA LYS A 72 15.40 8.66 12.15
C LYS A 72 16.67 9.27 11.56
N LYS A 73 16.71 9.47 10.24
CA LYS A 73 17.83 10.12 9.54
C LYS A 73 17.98 11.59 9.94
N ARG A 74 16.86 12.30 10.15
CA ARG A 74 16.89 13.71 10.61
C ARG A 74 17.40 13.82 12.04
N GLN A 75 16.96 12.94 12.93
CA GLN A 75 17.42 12.86 14.32
C GLN A 75 18.93 12.58 14.38
N ALA A 76 19.41 11.55 13.69
CA ALA A 76 20.84 11.23 13.66
C ALA A 76 21.71 12.40 13.16
N LYS A 77 21.21 13.19 12.19
CA LYS A 77 21.89 14.42 11.75
C LYS A 77 21.88 15.53 12.80
N ALA A 78 20.77 15.69 13.53
CA ALA A 78 20.66 16.66 14.61
C ALA A 78 21.60 16.30 15.76
N ASP A 79 21.65 15.02 16.14
CA ASP A 79 22.54 14.49 17.19
C ASP A 79 24.00 14.70 16.80
N ALA A 80 24.40 14.34 15.58
CA ALA A 80 25.76 14.59 15.08
C ALA A 80 26.13 16.08 15.05
N LYS A 81 25.16 16.98 14.78
CA LYS A 81 25.38 18.43 14.83
C LYS A 81 25.51 18.91 16.28
N ALA A 82 24.72 18.38 17.20
CA ALA A 82 24.81 18.68 18.63
C ALA A 82 26.15 18.21 19.20
N GLU A 83 26.61 17.00 18.85
CA GLU A 83 27.93 16.50 19.22
C GLU A 83 29.07 17.38 18.67
N ARG A 84 28.99 17.80 17.41
CA ARG A 84 29.98 18.73 16.82
C ARG A 84 30.00 20.07 17.54
N LYS A 85 28.84 20.61 17.94
CA LYS A 85 28.76 21.83 18.76
C LYS A 85 29.30 21.61 20.17
N ALA A 86 29.04 20.46 20.78
CA ALA A 86 29.55 20.13 22.12
C ALA A 86 31.07 19.93 22.14
N LYS A 87 31.65 19.43 21.04
CA LYS A 87 33.12 19.26 20.87
C LYS A 87 33.82 20.51 20.31
N GLY A 88 33.05 21.47 19.80
CA GLY A 88 33.51 22.69 19.14
C GLY A 88 32.76 23.90 19.69
N TRP A 89 32.88 24.10 20.99
CA TRP A 89 32.66 25.37 21.68
C TRP A 89 33.67 25.44 22.84
N TRP A 90 34.93 25.45 22.44
CA TRP A 90 36.03 26.26 22.97
C TRP A 90 36.95 26.56 21.79
#